data_AF-A0A6C0K608-F1
#
_entry.id   AF-A0A6C0K608-F1
#
_cell.length_a   1.000
_cell.length_b   1.000
_cell.length_c   1.000
_cell.angle_alpha   90.00
_cell.angle_beta   90.00
_cell.angle_gamma   90.00
#
_symmetry.space_group_name_H-M   'P 1'
#
loop_
_entity.id
_entity.type
_entity.pdbx_description
1 polymer ?
#
loop_
_entity_poly.entity_id
_entity_poly.type
_entity_poly.pdbx_seq_one_letter_code
_entity_poly.pdbx_strand_id
1 'polypeptide(L)'
;MASIKRVWVKDDTDRIFNETMYIWDSGSLRYERMNEKETVWTVLEREETPTGFVEILVEIPLYNTPTGSTWKEAISYEPLGKNGFRIPGWSVTWAPAKR
;
A
#
# COMPACT_ATOMS: atom_id res chain seq x y z
N MET A 1 2.92 -12.03 14.67
CA MET A 1 2.71 -10.74 13.96
C MET A 1 1.39 -10.83 13.24
N ALA A 2 0.53 -9.82 13.35
CA ALA A 2 -0.72 -9.79 12.61
C ALA A 2 -0.42 -9.41 11.15
N SER A 3 -0.99 -10.14 10.20
CA SER A 3 -0.94 -9.79 8.79
C SER A 3 -2.22 -9.06 8.38
N ILE A 4 -2.12 -8.24 7.34
CA ILE A 4 -3.26 -7.66 6.65
C ILE A 4 -3.37 -8.24 5.25
N LYS A 5 -4.60 -8.41 4.78
CA LYS A 5 -4.91 -8.66 3.38
C LYS A 5 -5.34 -7.34 2.77
N ARG A 6 -4.59 -6.87 1.78
CA ARG A 6 -4.89 -5.64 1.04
C ARG A 6 -5.35 -6.00 -0.37
N VAL A 7 -6.41 -5.35 -0.81
CA VAL A 7 -7.02 -5.55 -2.13
C VAL A 7 -6.87 -4.25 -2.90
N TRP A 8 -6.19 -4.33 -4.03
CA TRP A 8 -6.00 -3.26 -4.99
C TRP A 8 -6.92 -3.49 -6.18
N VAL A 9 -7.81 -2.54 -6.43
CA VAL A 9 -8.75 -2.58 -7.55
C VAL A 9 -8.47 -1.37 -8.43
N LYS A 10 -8.32 -1.59 -9.73
CA LYS A 10 -8.22 -0.52 -10.72
C LYS A 10 -9.46 0.37 -10.61
N ASP A 11 -9.22 1.66 -10.54
CA ASP A 11 -10.24 2.69 -10.42
C ASP A 11 -9.99 3.69 -11.54
N ASP A 12 -11.00 4.00 -12.35
CA ASP A 12 -10.87 4.90 -13.51
C ASP A 12 -10.74 6.39 -13.10
N THR A 13 -10.45 6.64 -11.82
CA THR A 13 -10.20 7.99 -11.30
C THR A 13 -8.73 8.39 -11.45
N ASP A 14 -8.45 9.18 -12.48
CA ASP A 14 -7.19 9.93 -12.63
C ASP A 14 -7.20 11.25 -11.83
N ARG A 15 -7.95 11.29 -10.74
CA ARG A 15 -8.12 12.50 -9.94
C ARG A 15 -6.91 12.71 -9.03
N ILE A 16 -6.43 13.95 -9.00
CA ILE A 16 -5.43 14.39 -8.02
C ILE A 16 -6.16 14.69 -6.70
N PHE A 17 -5.70 14.07 -5.62
CA PHE A 17 -6.21 14.28 -4.26
C PHE A 17 -5.35 15.30 -3.49
N ASN A 18 -5.88 15.80 -2.37
CA ASN A 18 -5.24 16.88 -1.60
C ASN A 18 -4.08 16.41 -0.72
N GLU A 19 -4.07 15.15 -0.29
CA GLU A 19 -3.00 14.62 0.56
C GLU A 19 -1.94 13.90 -0.28
N THR A 20 -0.71 13.81 0.23
CA THR A 20 0.40 13.12 -0.44
C THR A 20 0.85 11.91 0.36
N MET A 21 0.93 10.77 -0.31
CA MET A 21 1.51 9.52 0.19
C MET A 21 2.86 9.29 -0.48
N TYR A 22 3.84 8.85 0.30
CA TYR A 22 5.13 8.40 -0.24
C TYR A 22 5.18 6.88 -0.23
N ILE A 23 5.53 6.28 -1.37
CA ILE A 23 5.59 4.83 -1.54
C ILE A 23 6.97 4.47 -2.05
N TRP A 24 7.68 3.60 -1.32
CA TRP A 24 8.89 2.95 -1.82
C TRP A 24 8.67 1.44 -1.83
N ASP A 25 8.65 0.82 -3.00
CA ASP A 25 8.42 -0.61 -3.18
C ASP A 25 9.68 -1.25 -3.79
N SER A 26 10.11 -2.36 -3.21
CA SER A 26 11.23 -3.20 -3.67
C SER A 26 10.78 -4.56 -4.21
N GLY A 27 9.46 -4.82 -4.20
CA GLY A 27 8.83 -6.11 -4.50
C GLY A 27 8.58 -6.94 -3.24
N SER A 28 9.55 -7.02 -2.33
CA SER A 28 9.46 -7.82 -1.08
C SER A 28 9.28 -6.97 0.18
N LEU A 29 9.77 -5.72 0.15
CA LEU A 29 9.57 -4.73 1.19
C LEU A 29 8.91 -3.48 0.61
N ARG A 30 8.00 -2.90 1.39
CA ARG A 30 7.27 -1.71 1.02
C ARG A 30 7.25 -0.71 2.17
N TYR A 31 7.76 0.48 1.93
CA TYR A 31 7.60 1.62 2.82
C TYR A 31 6.44 2.50 2.33
N GLU A 32 5.65 2.97 3.28
CA GLU A 32 4.54 3.88 3.05
C GLU A 32 4.57 4.99 4.11
N ARG A 33 4.44 6.23 3.66
CA ARG A 33 4.16 7.37 4.54
C ARG A 33 2.88 8.06 4.11
N MET A 34 1.89 8.04 4.99
CA MET A 34 0.62 8.75 4.85
C MET A 34 0.55 9.78 5.96
N ASN A 35 0.57 11.07 5.62
CA ASN A 35 0.72 12.16 6.59
C ASN A 35 1.95 11.95 7.48
N GLU A 36 1.78 11.92 8.81
CA GLU A 36 2.85 11.69 9.79
C GLU A 36 3.08 10.21 10.11
N LYS A 37 2.27 9.30 9.55
CA LYS A 37 2.38 7.87 9.83
C LYS A 37 3.27 7.19 8.80
N GLU A 38 4.38 6.66 9.28
CA GLU A 38 5.29 5.80 8.52
C GLU A 38 5.03 4.34 8.85
N THR A 39 5.08 3.48 7.84
CA THR A 39 4.94 2.04 8.02
C THR A 39 5.78 1.29 7.01
N VAL A 40 6.43 0.20 7.45
CA VAL A 40 7.16 -0.71 6.58
C VAL A 40 6.49 -2.07 6.62
N TRP A 41 6.31 -2.65 5.45
CA TRP A 41 5.65 -3.93 5.24
C TRP A 41 6.61 -4.92 4.60
N THR A 42 6.59 -6.16 5.08
CA THR A 42 7.01 -7.31 4.27
C THR A 42 5.82 -7.76 3.42
N VAL A 43 6.03 -7.89 2.11
CA VAL A 43 5.07 -8.50 1.18
C VAL A 43 5.28 -10.01 1.22
N LEU A 44 4.35 -10.73 1.85
CA LEU A 44 4.42 -12.18 1.94
C LEU A 44 3.93 -12.85 0.66
N GLU A 45 2.83 -12.34 0.13
CA GLU A 45 2.18 -12.85 -1.07
C GLU A 45 1.64 -11.68 -1.88
N ARG A 46 1.69 -11.79 -3.21
CA ARG A 46 1.04 -10.88 -4.14
C ARG A 46 0.51 -11.69 -5.31
N GLU A 47 -0.79 -11.59 -5.55
CA GLU A 47 -1.50 -12.32 -6.59
C GLU A 47 -2.25 -11.33 -7.49
N GLU A 48 -2.01 -11.41 -8.80
CA GLU A 48 -2.76 -10.62 -9.77
C GLU A 48 -4.21 -11.11 -9.88
N THR A 49 -5.13 -10.17 -10.04
CA THR A 49 -6.55 -10.46 -10.28
C THR A 49 -6.99 -9.79 -11.58
N PRO A 50 -8.13 -10.19 -12.18
CA PRO A 50 -8.62 -9.55 -13.40
C PRO A 50 -8.81 -8.03 -13.28
N THR A 51 -9.04 -7.53 -12.07
CA THR A 51 -9.32 -6.12 -11.78
C THR A 51 -8.19 -5.42 -11.02
N GLY A 52 -7.05 -6.07 -10.78
CA GLY A 52 -5.97 -5.48 -10.00
C GLY A 52 -5.07 -6.55 -9.38
N PHE A 53 -4.85 -6.49 -8.06
CA PHE A 53 -4.09 -7.51 -7.34
C PHE A 53 -4.46 -7.53 -5.85
N VAL A 54 -4.08 -8.62 -5.19
CA VAL A 54 -4.24 -8.83 -3.76
C VAL A 54 -2.87 -9.07 -3.16
N GLU A 55 -2.61 -8.53 -1.99
CA GLU A 55 -1.37 -8.79 -1.27
C GLU A 55 -1.61 -9.10 0.22
N ILE A 56 -0.74 -9.94 0.77
CA ILE A 56 -0.68 -10.23 2.20
C ILE A 56 0.57 -9.56 2.76
N LEU A 57 0.38 -8.66 3.72
CA LEU A 57 1.43 -7.83 4.29
C LEU A 57 1.60 -8.10 5.78
N VAL A 58 2.83 -7.99 6.27
CA VAL A 58 3.14 -7.95 7.69
C VAL A 58 3.90 -6.68 8.01
N GLU A 59 3.41 -5.91 8.97
CA GLU A 59 4.11 -4.73 9.46
C GLU A 59 5.40 -5.13 10.17
N ILE A 60 6.49 -4.45 9.84
CA ILE A 60 7.81 -4.65 10.43
C ILE A 60 8.39 -3.31 10.89
N PRO A 61 9.41 -3.33 11.78
CA PRO A 61 10.01 -2.08 12.27
C PRO A 61 10.60 -1.21 11.16
N LEU A 62 10.51 0.12 11.33
CA LEU A 62 10.92 1.14 10.35
C LEU A 62 12.40 1.03 9.92
N TYR A 63 13.29 0.51 10.76
CA TYR A 63 14.70 0.33 10.39
C TYR A 63 14.91 -0.70 9.26
N ASN A 64 13.87 -1.44 8.86
CA ASN A 64 13.87 -2.32 7.68
C ASN A 64 13.41 -1.61 6.40
N THR A 65 13.32 -0.28 6.40
CA THR A 65 12.97 0.50 5.19
C THR A 65 13.87 0.08 4.02
N PRO A 66 13.31 -0.18 2.82
CA PRO A 66 14.09 -0.64 1.68
C PRO A 66 15.14 0.40 1.26
N THR A 67 16.42 0.01 1.28
CA THR A 67 17.54 0.85 0.84
C THR A 67 17.67 0.89 -0.67
N GLY A 68 17.36 -0.24 -1.35
CA GLY A 68 17.12 -0.33 -2.79
C GLY A 68 15.63 -0.48 -3.05
N SER A 69 15.07 0.37 -3.91
CA SER A 69 13.66 0.28 -4.31
C SER A 69 13.57 0.31 -5.83
N THR A 70 12.75 -0.57 -6.38
CA THR A 70 12.46 -0.61 -7.82
C THR A 70 11.50 0.51 -8.20
N TRP A 71 10.69 0.97 -7.25
CA TRP A 71 9.75 2.06 -7.42
C TRP A 71 9.76 2.98 -6.21
N LYS A 72 9.82 4.30 -6.45
CA LYS A 72 9.69 5.35 -5.44
C LYS A 72 8.84 6.47 -6.00
N GLU A 73 7.76 6.81 -5.31
CA GLU A 73 6.83 7.82 -5.80
C GLU A 73 6.20 8.61 -4.65
N ALA A 74 5.92 9.88 -4.92
CA ALA A 74 5.03 10.71 -4.11
C ALA A 74 3.73 10.84 -4.90
N ILE A 75 2.66 10.25 -4.38
CA ILE A 75 1.38 10.13 -5.07
C ILE A 75 0.28 10.82 -4.26
N SER A 76 -0.61 11.53 -4.94
CA SER A 76 -1.78 12.09 -4.26
C SER A 76 -2.69 10.97 -3.77
N TYR A 77 -3.24 11.07 -2.55
CA TYR A 77 -4.13 10.05 -2.01
C TYR A 77 -5.31 10.64 -1.23
N GLU A 78 -6.36 9.84 -1.06
CA GLU A 78 -7.54 10.14 -0.25
C GLU A 78 -7.84 8.97 0.71
N PRO A 79 -7.93 9.19 2.03
CA PRO A 79 -8.35 8.15 2.97
C PRO A 79 -9.81 7.73 2.76
N LEU A 80 -10.07 6.41 2.66
CA LEU A 80 -11.42 5.83 2.61
C LEU A 80 -11.85 5.28 3.99
N GLY A 81 -11.66 6.08 5.03
CA GLY A 81 -11.90 5.69 6.41
C GLY A 81 -10.74 4.84 6.99
N LYS A 82 -11.03 4.00 7.99
CA LYS A 82 -9.98 3.30 8.77
C LYS A 82 -9.20 2.25 7.98
N ASN A 83 -9.80 1.70 6.92
CA ASN A 83 -9.34 0.48 6.27
C ASN A 83 -9.27 0.60 4.73
N GLY A 84 -9.05 1.82 4.23
CA GLY A 84 -8.89 2.03 2.81
C GLY A 84 -8.29 3.38 2.46
N PHE A 85 -7.79 3.50 1.24
CA PHE A 85 -7.42 4.76 0.61
C PHE A 85 -7.60 4.65 -0.90
N ARG A 86 -7.59 5.79 -1.59
CA ARG A 86 -7.49 5.90 -3.04
C ARG A 86 -6.23 6.61 -3.43
N ILE A 87 -5.69 6.23 -4.57
CA ILE A 87 -4.67 6.95 -5.33
C ILE A 87 -5.13 7.01 -6.80
N PRO A 88 -4.58 7.87 -7.65
CA PRO A 88 -4.85 7.86 -9.09
C PRO A 88 -4.75 6.44 -9.66
N GLY A 89 -5.81 5.99 -10.34
CA GLY A 89 -5.87 4.66 -10.95
C GLY A 89 -6.22 3.50 -10.01
N TRP A 90 -6.29 3.71 -8.68
CA TRP A 90 -6.49 2.60 -7.72
C TRP A 90 -7.35 2.95 -6.51
N SER A 91 -8.26 2.04 -6.18
CA SER A 91 -8.93 1.96 -4.89
C SER A 91 -8.34 0.80 -4.07
N VAL A 92 -7.98 1.09 -2.81
CA VAL A 92 -7.28 0.16 -1.93
C VAL A 92 -8.06 -0.03 -0.65
N THR A 93 -8.29 -1.27 -0.26
CA THR A 93 -8.92 -1.63 1.02
C THR A 93 -8.13 -2.72 1.72
N TRP A 94 -8.23 -2.81 3.04
CA TRP A 94 -7.59 -3.90 3.79
C TRP A 94 -8.44 -4.42 4.94
N ALA A 95 -8.18 -5.67 5.30
CA ALA A 95 -8.74 -6.32 6.48
C ALA A 95 -7.66 -7.16 7.17
N PRO A 96 -7.82 -7.49 8.47
CA PRO A 96 -6.96 -8.47 9.11
C PRO A 96 -6.97 -9.78 8.31
N ALA A 97 -5.79 -10.29 7.98
CA ALA A 97 -5.67 -11.60 7.36
C ALA A 97 -5.72 -12.66 8.46
N LYS A 98 -6.69 -13.58 8.36
CA LYS A 98 -6.68 -14.81 9.15
C LYS A 98 -5.73 -15.79 8.43
N ARG A 99 -4.76 -16.31 9.17
CA ARG A 99 -3.95 -17.45 8.70
C ARG A 99 -4.83 -18.66 8.45
#